data_AF-A0A264VPZ4-F1
#
_entry.id   AF-A0A264VPZ4-F1
#
_cell.length_a   1.000
_cell.length_b   1.000
_cell.length_c   1.000
_cell.angle_alpha   90.00
_cell.angle_beta   90.00
_cell.angle_gamma   90.00
#
_symmetry.space_group_name_H-M   'P 1'
#
loop_
_entity.id
_entity.type
_entity.pdbx_description
1 polymer ?
#
loop_
_entity_poly.entity_id
_entity_poly.type
_entity_poly.pdbx_seq_one_letter_code
_entity_poly.pdbx_strand_id
1 'polypeptide(L)' 'MKDIFAFKYEIGINDSYDYWVVEITTKSGKKYRTKSSFYCSITFEDKGKVVLGVNGDFKRLYVHFPSSSDCSTAFNEV' A
#
# COMPACT_ATOMS: atom_id res chain seq x y z
N MET A 1 8.87 13.48 -5.70
CA MET A 1 8.58 12.95 -4.34
C MET A 1 9.88 12.46 -3.72
N LYS A 2 10.03 12.60 -2.40
CA LYS A 2 11.20 12.11 -1.67
C LYS A 2 10.86 10.72 -1.11
N ASP A 3 11.81 9.78 -1.19
CA ASP A 3 11.65 8.47 -0.56
C ASP A 3 11.62 8.64 0.97
N ILE A 4 10.59 8.10 1.63
CA ILE A 4 10.35 8.28 3.06
C ILE A 4 10.74 7.06 3.90
N PHE A 5 10.78 5.87 3.31
CA PHE A 5 11.30 4.65 3.91
C PHE A 5 11.69 3.65 2.81
N ALA A 6 12.40 2.59 3.19
CA ALA A 6 12.81 1.50 2.31
C ALA A 6 12.39 0.15 2.89
N PHE A 7 12.07 -0.80 2.01
CA PHE A 7 11.75 -2.19 2.35
C PHE A 7 12.33 -3.11 1.26
N LYS A 8 12.41 -4.40 1.57
CA LYS A 8 12.85 -5.42 0.62
C LYS A 8 11.64 -6.03 -0.07
N TYR A 9 11.80 -6.36 -1.35
CA TYR A 9 10.82 -7.02 -2.18
C TYR A 9 11.55 -7.92 -3.19
N GLU A 10 10.81 -8.79 -3.86
CA GLU A 10 11.35 -9.77 -4.80
C GLU A 10 10.73 -9.57 -6.18
N ILE A 11 11.51 -9.82 -7.23
CA ILE A 11 11.04 -9.82 -8.63
C ILE A 11 11.50 -11.12 -9.28
N GLY A 12 10.65 -11.72 -10.11
CA GLY A 12 11.01 -12.88 -10.93
C GLY A 12 11.05 -14.21 -10.18
N ILE A 13 10.56 -14.24 -8.94
CA ILE A 13 10.34 -15.46 -8.16
C ILE A 13 8.88 -15.88 -8.35
N ASN A 14 8.66 -17.14 -8.74
CA ASN A 14 7.31 -17.69 -8.87
C ASN A 14 6.61 -17.68 -7.52
N ASP A 15 5.32 -17.35 -7.52
CA ASP A 15 4.45 -17.31 -6.32
C ASP A 15 4.92 -16.36 -5.21
N SER A 16 5.74 -15.35 -5.52
CA SER A 16 6.05 -14.23 -4.62
C SER A 16 5.22 -13.00 -5.00
N TYR A 17 4.55 -12.40 -4.00
CA TYR A 17 3.58 -11.32 -4.20
C TYR A 17 3.64 -10.29 -3.05
N ASP A 18 3.37 -9.03 -3.35
CA ASP A 18 3.30 -7.97 -2.35
C ASP A 18 1.87 -7.74 -1.85
N TYR A 19 1.74 -7.66 -0.53
CA TYR A 19 0.50 -7.37 0.17
C TYR A 19 0.68 -6.17 1.11
N TRP A 20 -0.30 -5.28 1.14
CA TRP A 20 -0.20 -4.01 1.86
C TRP A 20 -1.17 -3.95 3.04
N VAL A 21 -0.62 -3.76 4.23
CA VAL A 21 -1.39 -3.53 5.45
C VAL A 21 -0.99 -2.20 6.05
N VAL A 22 -1.95 -1.29 6.18
CA VAL A 22 -1.74 0.00 6.82
C VAL A 22 -2.66 0.11 8.02
N GLU A 23 -2.09 0.49 9.15
CA GLU A 23 -2.79 0.83 10.37
C GLU A 23 -2.62 2.34 10.64
N ILE A 24 -3.73 3.01 10.93
CA ILE A 24 -3.76 4.44 11.23
C ILE A 24 -4.39 4.62 12.59
N THR A 25 -3.70 5.34 13.48
CA THR A 25 -4.29 5.88 14.71
C THR A 25 -4.48 7.38 14.52
N THR A 26 -5.71 7.84 14.58
CA THR A 26 -6.05 9.27 14.47
C THR A 26 -5.71 10.01 15.77
N LYS A 27 -5.67 11.35 15.72
CA LYS A 27 -5.43 12.18 16.91
C LYS A 27 -6.49 12.00 18.00
N SER A 28 -7.72 11.61 17.64
CA SER A 28 -8.78 11.29 18.59
C SER A 28 -8.69 9.88 19.18
N GLY A 29 -7.69 9.08 18.77
CA GLY A 29 -7.48 7.72 19.24
C GLY A 29 -8.21 6.64 18.44
N LYS A 30 -9.05 7.00 17.47
CA LYS A 30 -9.69 6.01 16.58
C LYS A 30 -8.66 5.28 15.74
N LYS A 31 -8.83 3.97 15.60
CA LYS A 31 -7.94 3.09 14.84
C LYS A 31 -8.62 2.59 13.57
N TYR A 32 -7.86 2.55 12.50
CA TYR A 32 -8.30 2.08 11.19
C TYR A 32 -7.26 1.14 10.61
N ARG A 33 -7.71 0.09 9.95
CA ARG A 33 -6.84 -0.91 9.33
C ARG A 33 -7.36 -1.37 7.97
N THR A 34 -6.47 -1.54 7.00
CA THR A 34 -6.81 -2.21 5.72
C THR A 34 -6.89 -3.73 5.89
N LYS A 35 -7.60 -4.43 5.01
CA LYS A 35 -7.60 -5.91 5.03
C LYS A 35 -6.17 -6.48 4.95
N SER A 36 -5.87 -7.52 5.72
CA SER A 36 -4.52 -8.09 5.79
C SER A 36 -4.02 -8.72 4.49
N SER A 37 -4.94 -9.14 3.60
CA SER A 37 -4.66 -9.80 2.32
C SER A 37 -4.86 -8.88 1.12
N PHE A 38 -4.57 -7.58 1.26
CA PHE A 38 -4.68 -6.66 0.14
C PHE A 38 -3.49 -6.78 -0.81
N TYR A 39 -3.67 -7.60 -1.84
CA TYR A 39 -2.73 -7.79 -2.94
C TYR A 39 -2.60 -6.53 -3.81
N CYS A 40 -1.36 -6.11 -4.03
CA CYS A 40 -1.00 -5.14 -5.07
C CYS A 40 0.52 -5.21 -5.28
N SER A 41 0.97 -5.99 -6.26
CA SER A 41 2.40 -6.30 -6.42
C SER A 41 3.16 -5.26 -7.24
N ILE A 42 4.40 -5.04 -6.83
CA ILE A 42 5.38 -4.23 -7.56
C ILE A 42 5.88 -5.04 -8.76
N THR A 43 6.01 -4.39 -9.92
CA THR A 43 6.60 -5.03 -11.11
C THR A 43 8.02 -4.54 -11.36
N PHE A 44 8.71 -5.21 -12.29
CA PHE A 44 10.06 -4.81 -12.71
C PHE A 44 10.09 -3.37 -13.26
N GLU A 45 9.03 -2.97 -13.98
CA GLU A 45 8.87 -1.68 -14.62
C GLU A 45 8.69 -0.53 -13.62
N ASP A 46 8.30 -0.84 -12.39
CA ASP A 46 8.08 0.15 -11.32
C ASP A 46 9.37 0.64 -10.68
N LYS A 47 10.51 -0.01 -10.98
CA LYS A 47 11.86 0.39 -10.53
C LYS A 47 11.94 0.57 -9.01
N GLY A 48 11.20 -0.24 -8.26
CA GLY A 48 11.14 -0.20 -6.79
C GLY A 48 10.54 1.07 -6.21
N LYS A 49 9.70 1.78 -6.98
CA LYS A 49 9.01 2.99 -6.53
C LYS A 49 7.55 2.70 -6.27
N VAL A 50 7.09 3.10 -5.08
CA VAL A 50 5.70 2.96 -4.64
C VAL A 50 5.28 4.24 -3.94
N VAL A 51 4.04 4.67 -4.18
CA VAL A 51 3.41 5.77 -3.46
C VAL A 51 2.18 5.23 -2.72
N LEU A 52 2.15 5.43 -1.40
CA LEU A 52 0.98 5.13 -0.57
C LEU A 52 0.20 6.42 -0.33
N GLY A 53 -0.99 6.50 -0.93
CA GLY A 53 -1.94 7.60 -0.73
C GLY A 53 -3.00 7.21 0.29
N VAL A 54 -3.22 8.03 1.32
CA VAL A 54 -4.29 7.84 2.30
C VAL A 54 -5.34 8.92 2.11
N ASN A 55 -6.59 8.51 1.90
CA ASN A 55 -7.74 9.42 1.87
C ASN A 55 -8.66 9.14 3.06
N GLY A 56 -8.75 10.11 3.97
CA GLY A 56 -9.57 10.00 5.18
C GLY A 56 -11.07 10.12 4.92
N ASP A 57 -11.48 10.92 3.93
CA ASP A 57 -12.89 11.17 3.61
C ASP A 57 -13.54 9.92 3.03
N PHE A 58 -12.84 9.24 2.14
CA PHE A 58 -13.30 7.97 1.56
C PHE A 58 -12.87 6.76 2.40
N LYS A 59 -12.05 6.96 3.44
CA LYS A 59 -11.44 5.88 4.25
C LYS A 59 -10.77 4.84 3.34
N ARG A 60 -9.85 5.26 2.48
CA ARG A 60 -9.16 4.37 1.53
C ARG A 60 -7.66 4.55 1.52
N LEU A 61 -6.96 3.43 1.32
CA LEU A 61 -5.58 3.37 0.89
C LEU A 61 -5.54 3.25 -0.63
N TYR A 62 -4.66 4.01 -1.26
CA TYR A 62 -4.27 3.92 -2.66
C TYR A 62 -2.80 3.51 -2.73
N VAL A 63 -2.51 2.50 -3.54
CA VAL A 63 -1.15 2.06 -3.86
C VAL A 63 -0.93 2.41 -5.32
N HIS A 64 0.00 3.32 -5.56
CA HIS A 64 0.32 3.81 -6.89
C HIS A 64 1.75 3.41 -7.28
N PHE A 65 1.89 3.01 -8.54
CA PHE A 65 3.16 2.67 -9.15
C PHE A 65 3.40 3.51 -10.40
N PRO A 66 4.66 3.84 -10.75
CA PRO A 66 4.93 4.75 -11.86
C PRO A 66 4.68 4.15 -13.24
N SER A 67 4.69 2.81 -13.36
CA SER A 67 4.60 2.11 -14.65
C SER A 67 3.47 1.09 -14.69
N SER A 68 3.17 0.43 -13.56
CA SER A 68 2.13 -0.59 -13.45
C SER A 68 0.79 -0.05 -12.92
N SER A 69 -0.19 -0.94 -12.78
CA SER A 69 -1.57 -0.58 -12.43
C SER A 69 -1.73 -0.25 -10.94
N ASP A 70 -2.44 0.84 -10.67
CA ASP A 70 -2.81 1.24 -9.32
C ASP A 70 -3.83 0.29 -8.67
N CYS A 71 -3.76 0.17 -7.34
CA CYS A 71 -4.75 -0.53 -6.54
C CYS A 71 -5.30 0.34 -5.42
N SER A 72 -6.47 -0.02 -4.89
CA SER A 72 -6.97 0.60 -3.66
C SER A 72 -7.77 -0.36 -2.79
N THR A 73 -7.82 -0.07 -1.49
CA THR A 73 -8.60 -0.83 -0.51
C THR A 73 -9.18 0.09 0.56
N ALA A 74 -10.26 -0.35 1.20
CA ALA A 74 -10.89 0.37 2.29
C ALA A 74 -10.11 0.22 3.60
N PHE A 75 -10.19 1.25 4.43
CA PHE A 75 -9.88 1.23 5.85
C PHE A 75 -11.13 0.88 6.64
N ASN A 76 -11.00 -0.06 7.58
CA ASN A 76 -12.06 -0.46 8.49
C ASN A 76 -11.69 -0.02 9.91
N GLU A 77 -12.66 0.48 10.67
CA GLU A 77 -12.46 0.81 12.08
C GLU A 77 -12.22 -0.46 12.88
N VAL A 78 -11.28 -0.44 13.83
CA VAL A 78 -10.87 -1.59 14.68
C VAL A 78 -10.81 -1.24 16.15
#